data_AF-A0A1S2Y578-F1
#
_entry.id   AF-A0A1S2Y578-F1
#
_cell.length_a   1.000
_cell.length_b   1.000
_cell.length_c   1.000
_cell.angle_alpha   90.00
_cell.angle_beta   90.00
_cell.angle_gamma   90.00
#
_symmetry.space_group_name_H-M   'P 1'
#
loop_
_entity.id
_entity.type
_entity.pdbx_description
1 polymer ?
#
loop_
_entity_poly.entity_id
_entity_poly.type
_entity_poly.pdbx_seq_one_letter_code
_entity_poly.pdbx_strand_id
1 'polypeptide(L)'
;MLTIGVFDNGRYGNNSHGDVRKRKIRVRLSTLDTNHVYVNSYSLIVLLPGGAKRMGEIEIAMIFSYSSWLSLMQSYTSPILPRMHYVRTFGPTQQDILRHIAMKIVTIWLARSEPPLGHEVVQFMLDSDTHMWSIRRSKANWFRLIVFLSHATTIFCWLDGISTWVHPPTTVLVHALLIAIVFFPYLILPTVFMYSFLILLLRFRNRPMVPHDMDPKMSYVDMVNLDKIDEEFDGFPTTRANEVVRIRYDRLCALVGRAQTLLGDVVAHGERLKALFSWRDPRATGIFALICLVVPLVFYAMSFKGFVLLGGFYHMRHPRFRDDMPSILSNFYQRLPSFSNQIM
;
A
#
# COMPACT_ATOMS: atom_id res chain seq x y z
N MET A 1 7.69 -7.38 -6.78
CA MET A 1 7.60 -6.02 -7.35
C MET A 1 8.80 -5.81 -8.23
N LEU A 2 8.67 -5.06 -9.32
CA LEU A 2 9.79 -4.64 -10.14
C LEU A 2 10.10 -3.17 -9.81
N THR A 3 11.36 -2.86 -9.55
CA THR A 3 11.81 -1.50 -9.26
C THR A 3 12.92 -1.15 -10.22
N ILE A 4 12.72 -0.07 -10.97
CA ILE A 4 13.63 0.42 -11.99
C ILE A 4 14.08 1.79 -11.53
N GLY A 5 15.39 1.94 -11.31
CA GLY A 5 16.01 3.21 -10.97
C GLY A 5 16.76 3.76 -12.19
N VAL A 6 16.59 5.05 -12.45
CA VAL A 6 17.27 5.76 -13.51
C VAL A 6 18.22 6.76 -12.85
N PHE A 7 19.49 6.67 -13.21
CA PHE A 7 20.56 7.48 -12.63
C PHE A 7 21.40 8.11 -13.73
N ASP A 8 21.93 9.29 -13.46
CA ASP A 8 23.02 9.83 -14.25
C ASP A 8 24.35 9.32 -13.70
N ASN A 9 25.15 8.69 -14.55
CA ASN A 9 26.47 8.23 -14.13
C ASN A 9 27.42 9.43 -14.15
N GLY A 10 27.70 9.98 -12.96
CA GLY A 10 28.58 11.13 -12.81
C GLY A 10 30.04 10.80 -13.09
N ARG A 11 30.42 9.53 -13.00
CA ARG A 11 31.82 9.06 -13.09
C ARG A 11 32.39 9.08 -14.52
N TYR A 12 31.55 9.22 -15.53
CA TYR A 12 31.97 9.29 -16.93
C TYR A 12 32.12 10.74 -17.43
N GLY A 13 31.52 11.71 -16.72
CA GLY A 13 31.74 13.13 -16.93
C GLY A 13 32.82 13.64 -15.96
N ASN A 14 33.54 14.69 -16.32
CA ASN A 14 34.63 15.27 -15.51
C ASN A 14 34.14 15.94 -14.20
N ASN A 15 32.97 15.56 -13.69
CA ASN A 15 32.36 16.06 -12.47
C ASN A 15 32.61 15.07 -11.34
N SER A 16 33.34 15.51 -10.31
CA SER A 16 33.57 14.78 -9.06
C SER A 16 32.31 14.62 -8.18
N HIS A 17 31.15 15.04 -8.68
CA HIS A 17 29.87 14.87 -8.01
C HIS A 17 29.35 13.44 -8.24
N GLY A 18 28.90 12.79 -7.17
CA GLY A 18 28.32 11.44 -7.22
C GLY A 18 27.13 11.31 -8.17
N ASP A 19 26.71 10.07 -8.43
CA ASP A 19 25.64 9.76 -9.39
C ASP A 19 24.34 10.53 -9.07
N VAL A 20 23.87 11.34 -10.03
CA VAL A 20 22.69 12.19 -9.83
C VAL A 20 21.42 11.37 -10.03
N ARG A 21 20.54 11.42 -9.03
CA ARG A 21 19.28 10.67 -8.99
C ARG A 21 18.29 11.27 -9.99
N LYS A 22 17.87 10.49 -10.99
CA LYS A 22 16.87 10.96 -11.97
C LYS A 22 15.46 10.50 -11.61
N ARG A 23 15.21 9.21 -11.39
CA ARG A 23 13.88 8.69 -11.03
C ARG A 23 13.89 7.26 -10.48
N LYS A 24 12.90 6.94 -9.63
CA LYS A 24 12.52 5.57 -9.24
C LYS A 24 11.15 5.23 -9.82
N ILE A 25 11.02 4.09 -10.48
CA ILE A 25 9.75 3.57 -11.00
C ILE A 25 9.50 2.22 -10.33
N ARG A 26 8.34 2.07 -9.69
CA ARG A 26 7.91 0.79 -9.12
C ARG A 26 6.70 0.27 -9.84
N VAL A 27 6.87 -0.88 -10.47
CA VAL A 27 5.77 -1.60 -11.09
C VAL A 27 5.41 -2.80 -10.22
N ARG A 28 4.15 -2.86 -9.82
CA ARG A 28 3.62 -4.00 -9.10
C ARG A 28 3.22 -5.09 -10.09
N LEU A 29 3.94 -6.21 -10.06
CA LEU A 29 3.66 -7.36 -10.94
C LEU A 29 2.27 -7.97 -10.73
N SER A 30 1.65 -7.77 -9.56
CA SER A 30 0.33 -8.32 -9.26
C SER A 30 -0.83 -7.60 -9.95
N THR A 31 -0.62 -6.40 -10.48
CA THR A 31 -1.63 -5.66 -11.24
C THR A 31 -1.57 -5.92 -12.74
N LEU A 32 -0.63 -6.74 -13.21
CA LEU A 32 -0.45 -7.08 -14.62
C LEU A 32 -1.20 -8.36 -14.95
N ASP A 33 -1.98 -8.34 -16.03
CA ASP A 33 -2.57 -9.53 -16.62
C ASP A 33 -1.51 -10.36 -17.34
N THR A 34 -1.85 -11.61 -17.57
CA THR A 34 -0.92 -12.64 -18.01
C THR A 34 -0.83 -12.68 -19.52
N ASN A 35 0.38 -12.82 -20.06
CA ASN A 35 0.65 -12.88 -21.51
C ASN A 35 0.13 -11.65 -22.29
N HIS A 36 -0.12 -10.53 -21.62
CA HIS A 36 -0.37 -9.24 -22.26
C HIS A 36 0.90 -8.40 -22.26
N VAL A 37 1.14 -7.73 -23.38
CA VAL A 37 2.21 -6.73 -23.52
C VAL A 37 1.69 -5.43 -22.91
N TYR A 38 2.33 -4.99 -21.84
CA TYR A 38 2.07 -3.68 -21.24
C TYR A 38 3.14 -2.71 -21.70
N VAL A 39 2.73 -1.70 -22.47
CA VAL A 39 3.58 -0.58 -22.87
C VAL A 39 3.09 0.66 -22.13
N ASN A 40 3.88 1.15 -21.19
CA ASN A 40 3.58 2.36 -20.43
C ASN A 40 4.70 3.38 -20.62
N SER A 41 4.35 4.64 -20.88
CA SER A 41 5.28 5.75 -20.89
C SER A 41 5.34 6.42 -19.51
N TYR A 42 6.55 6.63 -19.01
CA TYR A 42 6.81 7.22 -17.70
C TYR A 42 7.63 8.49 -17.88
N SER A 43 7.04 9.65 -17.59
CA SER A 43 7.70 10.96 -17.72
C SER A 43 8.81 11.20 -16.69
N LEU A 44 10.07 11.22 -17.11
CA LEU A 44 11.21 11.53 -16.25
C LEU A 44 11.12 12.96 -15.74
N ILE A 45 10.66 13.13 -14.51
CA ILE A 45 10.67 14.41 -13.80
C ILE A 45 11.81 14.35 -12.79
N VAL A 46 12.83 15.21 -12.98
CA VAL A 46 13.94 15.35 -12.03
C VAL A 46 13.60 16.50 -11.10
N LEU A 47 13.68 16.23 -9.79
CA LEU A 47 13.55 17.25 -8.76
C LEU A 47 14.91 17.93 -8.60
N LEU A 48 15.03 19.17 -9.05
CA LEU A 48 16.20 20.02 -8.76
C LEU A 48 15.83 21.01 -7.65
N PRO A 49 16.82 21.57 -6.92
CA PRO A 49 16.58 22.61 -5.92
C PRO A 49 15.80 23.82 -6.45
N GLY A 50 15.83 24.08 -7.76
CA GLY A 50 15.09 25.14 -8.45
C GLY A 50 13.70 24.74 -8.99
N GLY A 51 13.22 23.52 -8.71
CA GLY A 51 11.90 23.03 -9.14
C GLY A 51 11.94 21.68 -9.86
N ALA A 52 10.75 21.17 -10.20
CA ALA A 52 10.59 19.94 -10.97
C ALA A 52 10.80 20.23 -12.47
N LYS A 53 11.82 19.61 -13.08
CA LYS A 53 12.07 19.72 -14.53
C LYS A 53 11.78 18.38 -15.22
N ARG A 54 10.90 18.40 -16.22
CA ARG A 54 10.68 17.23 -17.10
C ARG A 54 11.89 17.09 -18.03
N MET A 55 12.61 15.99 -17.91
CA MET A 55 13.86 15.70 -18.62
C MET A 55 13.70 14.66 -19.74
N GLY A 56 12.54 14.00 -19.84
CA GLY A 56 12.25 13.02 -20.91
C GLY A 56 11.10 12.10 -20.57
N GLU A 57 10.95 11.02 -21.33
CA GLU A 57 10.01 9.93 -21.11
C GLU A 57 10.71 8.59 -21.28
N ILE A 58 10.32 7.60 -20.48
CA ILE A 58 10.78 6.22 -20.64
C ILE A 58 9.57 5.37 -20.96
N GLU A 59 9.61 4.71 -22.11
CA GLU A 59 8.66 3.68 -22.46
C GLU A 59 9.16 2.33 -21.95
N ILE A 60 8.33 1.65 -21.17
CA ILE A 60 8.64 0.33 -20.63
C ILE A 60 7.61 -0.65 -21.19
N ALA A 61 8.11 -1.61 -21.96
CA ALA A 61 7.36 -2.78 -22.40
C ALA A 61 7.64 -3.96 -21.47
N MET A 62 6.60 -4.56 -20.92
CA MET A 62 6.73 -5.71 -20.03
C MET A 62 5.69 -6.78 -20.31
N ILE A 63 6.11 -8.04 -20.20
CA ILE A 63 5.28 -9.23 -20.35
C ILE A 63 5.42 -10.07 -19.08
N PHE A 64 4.29 -10.46 -18.51
CA PHE A 64 4.26 -11.33 -17.34
C PHE A 64 3.79 -12.73 -17.74
N SER A 65 4.69 -13.71 -17.61
CA SER A 65 4.43 -15.13 -17.88
C SER A 65 4.73 -15.97 -16.64
N TYR A 66 3.97 -17.05 -16.44
CA TYR A 66 4.11 -17.96 -15.29
C TYR A 66 3.91 -19.41 -15.76
N SER A 67 4.51 -20.36 -15.04
CA SER A 67 4.49 -21.78 -15.41
C SER A 67 3.20 -22.51 -15.01
N SER A 68 2.60 -22.19 -13.85
CA SER A 68 1.32 -22.77 -13.42
C SER A 68 0.46 -21.81 -12.60
N TRP A 69 -0.85 -21.82 -12.85
CA TRP A 69 -1.80 -20.93 -12.15
C TRP A 69 -1.93 -21.29 -10.68
N LEU A 70 -1.85 -22.59 -10.38
CA LEU A 70 -1.91 -23.12 -9.02
C LEU A 70 -0.72 -22.64 -8.17
N SER A 71 0.50 -22.65 -8.71
CA SER A 71 1.68 -22.10 -8.01
C SER A 71 1.50 -20.62 -7.73
N LEU A 72 0.90 -19.88 -8.68
CA LEU A 72 0.61 -18.47 -8.52
C LEU A 72 -0.39 -18.24 -7.38
N MET A 73 -1.49 -18.97 -7.34
CA MET A 73 -2.48 -18.90 -6.24
C MET A 73 -1.85 -19.29 -4.89
N GLN A 74 -1.05 -20.37 -4.86
CA GLN A 74 -0.33 -20.81 -3.66
C GLN A 74 0.68 -19.77 -3.17
N SER A 75 1.25 -18.98 -4.07
CA SER A 75 2.13 -17.89 -3.66
C SER A 75 1.38 -16.92 -2.73
N TYR A 76 0.12 -16.58 -2.99
CA TYR A 76 -0.66 -15.68 -2.14
C TYR A 76 -0.94 -16.22 -0.73
N THR A 77 -0.95 -17.54 -0.55
CA THR A 77 -1.19 -18.18 0.75
C THR A 77 0.10 -18.42 1.54
N SER A 78 1.24 -18.50 0.84
CA SER A 78 2.54 -18.71 1.46
C SER A 78 2.99 -17.50 2.33
N PRO A 79 3.67 -17.75 3.47
CA PRO A 79 4.24 -16.69 4.29
C PRO A 79 5.33 -15.93 3.50
N ILE A 80 5.51 -14.64 3.81
CA ILE A 80 6.52 -13.79 3.15
C ILE A 80 7.91 -14.05 3.75
N LEU A 81 7.97 -14.36 5.04
CA LEU A 81 9.21 -14.57 5.79
C LEU A 81 9.38 -16.04 6.17
N PRO A 82 10.62 -16.51 6.42
CA PRO A 82 10.86 -17.82 7.00
C PRO A 82 10.23 -17.94 8.39
N ARG A 83 9.78 -19.15 8.77
CA ARG A 83 9.07 -19.43 10.04
C ARG A 83 9.76 -18.82 11.27
N MET A 84 11.09 -18.86 11.33
CA MET A 84 11.89 -18.33 12.45
C MET A 84 11.53 -16.90 12.84
N HIS A 85 11.22 -16.03 11.86
CA HIS A 85 10.94 -14.61 12.09
C HIS A 85 9.54 -14.34 12.67
N TYR A 86 8.63 -15.31 12.58
CA TYR A 86 7.30 -15.22 13.17
C TYR A 86 7.28 -15.73 14.62
N VAL A 87 8.10 -16.74 14.94
CA VAL A 87 8.23 -17.27 16.30
C VAL A 87 9.03 -16.33 17.20
N ARG A 88 10.08 -15.72 16.64
CA ARG A 88 10.92 -14.73 17.33
C ARG A 88 10.94 -13.47 16.49
N THR A 89 10.00 -12.57 16.79
CA THR A 89 9.95 -11.27 16.14
C THR A 89 11.17 -10.45 16.56
N PHE A 90 11.84 -9.84 15.59
CA PHE A 90 12.84 -8.83 15.89
C PHE A 90 12.15 -7.59 16.44
N GLY A 91 12.76 -6.96 17.45
CA GLY A 91 12.35 -5.61 17.84
C GLY A 91 12.51 -4.65 16.66
N PRO A 92 11.69 -3.59 16.56
CA PRO A 92 11.76 -2.64 15.44
C PRO A 92 13.17 -2.05 15.29
N THR A 93 13.82 -1.72 16.41
CA THR A 93 15.20 -1.22 16.44
C THR A 93 16.22 -2.22 15.90
N GLN A 94 16.05 -3.51 16.20
CA GLN A 94 16.95 -4.57 15.72
C GLN A 94 16.78 -4.81 14.23
N GLN A 95 15.55 -4.72 13.72
CA GLN A 95 15.27 -4.81 12.30
C GLN A 95 15.93 -3.67 11.52
N ASP A 96 15.93 -2.46 12.09
CA ASP A 96 16.57 -1.28 11.48
C ASP A 96 18.09 -1.44 11.41
N ILE A 97 18.72 -1.90 12.51
CA ILE A 97 20.16 -2.21 12.53
C ILE A 97 20.51 -3.26 11.47
N LEU A 98 19.73 -4.34 11.39
CA LEU A 98 19.97 -5.41 10.42
C LEU A 98 19.81 -4.91 8.98
N ARG A 99 18.84 -4.03 8.72
CA ARG A 99 18.64 -3.39 7.41
C ARG A 99 19.86 -2.54 7.03
N HIS A 100 20.41 -1.76 7.95
CA HIS A 100 21.62 -0.97 7.70
C HIS A 100 22.85 -1.85 7.43
N ILE A 101 23.03 -2.94 8.17
CA ILE A 101 24.12 -3.89 7.95
C ILE A 101 23.97 -4.57 6.57
N ALA A 102 22.77 -5.06 6.25
CA ALA A 102 22.49 -5.68 4.96
C ALA A 102 22.75 -4.72 3.80
N MET A 103 22.33 -3.45 3.93
CA MET A 103 22.64 -2.41 2.95
C MET A 103 24.15 -2.26 2.76
N LYS A 104 24.93 -2.18 3.85
CA LYS A 104 26.39 -2.01 3.78
C LYS A 104 27.08 -3.19 3.09
N ILE A 105 26.55 -4.40 3.26
CA ILE A 105 27.05 -5.59 2.56
C ILE A 105 26.74 -5.49 1.06
N VAL A 106 25.48 -5.18 0.72
CA VAL A 106 25.04 -5.05 -0.68
C VAL A 106 25.77 -3.93 -1.40
N THR A 107 26.06 -2.80 -0.75
CA THR A 107 26.85 -1.70 -1.34
C THR A 107 28.26 -2.17 -1.67
N ILE A 108 28.92 -2.92 -0.79
CA ILE A 108 30.26 -3.47 -1.04
C ILE A 108 30.23 -4.45 -2.22
N TRP A 109 29.18 -5.25 -2.34
CA TRP A 109 29.06 -6.23 -3.42
C TRP A 109 28.81 -5.56 -4.77
N LEU A 110 27.90 -4.58 -4.81
CA LEU A 110 27.57 -3.82 -6.02
C LEU A 110 28.67 -2.80 -6.40
N ALA A 111 29.55 -2.41 -5.47
CA ALA A 111 30.75 -1.65 -5.82
C ALA A 111 31.75 -2.48 -6.65
N ARG A 112 31.67 -3.82 -6.60
CA ARG A 112 32.51 -4.74 -7.35
C ARG A 112 31.88 -5.26 -8.65
N SER A 113 30.63 -4.88 -8.95
CA SER A 113 29.99 -5.27 -10.21
C SER A 113 30.54 -4.48 -11.38
N GLU A 114 30.32 -4.96 -12.60
CA GLU A 114 30.61 -4.24 -13.84
C GLU A 114 29.29 -3.80 -14.49
N PRO A 115 28.94 -2.50 -14.50
CA PRO A 115 29.67 -1.36 -13.94
C PRO A 115 29.57 -1.23 -12.40
N PRO A 116 30.54 -0.54 -11.74
CA PRO A 116 30.55 -0.40 -10.29
C PRO A 116 29.49 0.60 -9.85
N LEU A 117 28.52 0.15 -9.04
CA LEU A 117 27.45 1.01 -8.54
C LEU A 117 27.89 1.75 -7.28
N GLY A 118 27.59 3.05 -7.23
CA GLY A 118 27.88 3.88 -6.06
C GLY A 118 26.98 3.54 -4.86
N HIS A 119 27.46 3.91 -3.66
CA HIS A 119 26.68 3.81 -2.42
C HIS A 119 25.33 4.56 -2.52
N GLU A 120 25.32 5.70 -3.20
CA GLU A 120 24.14 6.54 -3.45
C GLU A 120 23.02 5.80 -4.18
N VAL A 121 23.39 5.05 -5.23
CA VAL A 121 22.46 4.26 -6.04
C VAL A 121 21.81 3.17 -5.19
N VAL A 122 22.61 2.48 -4.39
CA VAL A 122 22.15 1.37 -3.55
C VAL A 122 21.27 1.87 -2.40
N GLN A 123 21.66 2.96 -1.73
CA GLN A 123 20.84 3.58 -0.69
C GLN A 123 19.47 4.03 -1.24
N PHE A 124 19.48 4.65 -2.43
CA PHE A 124 18.24 5.08 -3.09
C PHE A 124 17.36 3.91 -3.54
N MET A 125 17.96 2.82 -4.03
CA MET A 125 17.21 1.63 -4.44
C MET A 125 16.62 0.87 -3.25
N LEU A 126 17.34 0.78 -2.12
CA LEU A 126 16.93 0.03 -0.94
C LEU A 126 16.01 0.80 0.04
N ASP A 127 15.68 2.07 -0.24
CA ASP A 127 14.77 2.88 0.58
C ASP A 127 15.19 3.01 2.04
N SER A 128 16.48 3.17 2.32
CA SER A 128 16.96 3.34 3.69
C SER A 128 16.41 4.61 4.36
N ASP A 129 15.92 5.56 3.56
CA ASP A 129 15.32 6.81 4.00
C ASP A 129 13.85 6.64 4.45
N THR A 130 13.32 5.41 4.58
CA THR A 130 11.97 5.21 5.14
C THR A 130 11.79 5.77 6.55
N HIS A 131 12.89 5.92 7.29
CA HIS A 131 12.90 6.52 8.63
C HIS A 131 13.21 8.02 8.62
N MET A 132 13.60 8.58 7.47
CA MET A 132 13.75 10.03 7.32
C MET A 132 12.36 10.62 7.09
N TRP A 133 11.92 11.40 8.06
CA TRP A 133 10.66 12.12 8.01
C TRP A 133 10.71 13.17 6.89
N SER A 134 9.69 13.21 6.03
CA SER A 134 9.52 14.30 5.06
C SER A 134 8.11 14.88 5.13
N ILE A 135 8.03 16.21 5.11
CA ILE A 135 6.77 16.94 5.21
C ILE A 135 5.86 16.71 4.00
N ARG A 136 6.45 16.42 2.82
CA ARG A 136 5.70 16.05 1.60
C ARG A 136 4.95 14.73 1.80
N ARG A 137 5.63 13.71 2.34
CA ARG A 137 5.02 12.39 2.59
C ARG A 137 3.89 12.48 3.62
N SER A 138 4.04 13.33 4.64
CA SER A 138 2.99 13.61 5.62
C SER A 138 1.74 14.24 4.97
N LYS A 139 1.93 15.27 4.13
CA LYS A 139 0.81 15.91 3.40
C LYS A 139 0.12 14.98 2.42
N ALA A 140 0.88 14.19 1.66
CA ALA A 140 0.30 13.21 0.73
C ALA A 140 -0.55 12.17 1.47
N ASN A 141 -0.06 11.67 2.60
CA ASN A 141 -0.84 10.77 3.47
C ASN A 141 -2.07 11.47 4.07
N TRP A 142 -1.97 12.73 4.47
CA TRP A 142 -3.08 13.51 5.02
C TRP A 142 -4.20 13.76 4.00
N PHE A 143 -3.86 14.13 2.77
CA PHE A 143 -4.85 14.29 1.70
C PHE A 143 -5.55 12.97 1.36
N ARG A 144 -4.82 11.85 1.38
CA ARG A 144 -5.44 10.51 1.21
C ARG A 144 -6.39 10.18 2.35
N LEU A 145 -6.04 10.55 3.58
CA LEU A 145 -6.96 10.43 4.70
C LEU A 145 -8.19 11.31 4.50
N ILE A 146 -8.06 12.56 4.06
CA ILE A 146 -9.21 13.43 3.75
C ILE A 146 -10.11 12.80 2.69
N VAL A 147 -9.56 12.21 1.63
CA VAL A 147 -10.34 11.51 0.60
C VAL A 147 -11.03 10.26 1.17
N PHE A 148 -10.39 9.53 2.08
CA PHE A 148 -11.05 8.41 2.77
C PHE A 148 -12.16 8.91 3.71
N LEU A 149 -11.90 9.99 4.44
CA LEU A 149 -12.84 10.61 5.36
C LEU A 149 -14.03 11.21 4.62
N SER A 150 -13.85 11.73 3.40
CA SER A 150 -14.96 12.25 2.60
C SER A 150 -15.93 11.15 2.17
N HIS A 151 -15.44 9.93 1.90
CA HIS A 151 -16.33 8.78 1.73
C HIS A 151 -17.10 8.48 3.02
N ALA A 152 -16.46 8.57 4.19
CA ALA A 152 -17.16 8.42 5.47
C ALA A 152 -18.20 9.53 5.69
N THR A 153 -17.87 10.79 5.39
CA THR A 153 -18.84 11.91 5.53
C THR A 153 -20.02 11.75 4.59
N THR A 154 -19.85 11.21 3.37
CA THR A 154 -21.00 10.89 2.51
C THR A 154 -21.93 9.84 3.12
N ILE A 155 -21.39 8.86 3.84
CA ILE A 155 -22.19 7.87 4.58
C ILE A 155 -22.90 8.54 5.76
N PHE A 156 -22.21 9.40 6.51
CA PHE A 156 -22.82 10.15 7.61
C PHE A 156 -23.95 11.06 7.13
N CYS A 157 -23.77 11.80 6.03
CA CYS A 157 -24.83 12.61 5.44
C CYS A 157 -25.99 11.75 4.91
N TRP A 158 -25.71 10.56 4.37
CA TRP A 158 -26.76 9.62 3.96
C TRP A 158 -27.55 9.09 5.17
N LEU A 159 -26.88 8.74 6.26
CA LEU A 159 -27.50 8.35 7.53
C LEU A 159 -28.33 9.48 8.14
N ASP A 160 -27.82 10.71 8.08
CA ASP A 160 -28.55 11.90 8.52
C ASP A 160 -29.80 12.13 7.65
N GLY A 161 -29.71 11.90 6.34
CA GLY A 161 -30.84 11.88 5.40
C GLY A 161 -31.91 10.82 5.73
N ILE A 162 -31.50 9.68 6.31
CA ILE A 162 -32.42 8.64 6.81
C ILE A 162 -33.08 9.10 8.10
N SER A 163 -32.33 9.71 9.01
CA SER A 163 -32.86 10.23 10.27
C SER A 163 -33.83 11.40 10.06
N THR A 164 -33.62 12.19 9.01
CA THR A 164 -34.46 13.34 8.64
C THR A 164 -35.61 12.96 7.67
N TRP A 165 -35.78 11.68 7.36
CA TRP A 165 -36.88 11.16 6.53
C TRP A 165 -37.01 11.80 5.15
N VAL A 166 -35.88 12.20 4.54
CA VAL A 166 -35.87 12.86 3.21
C VAL A 166 -36.49 11.96 2.13
N HIS A 167 -36.30 10.64 2.24
CA HIS A 167 -36.85 9.65 1.32
C HIS A 167 -37.62 8.54 2.09
N PRO A 168 -38.92 8.75 2.38
CA PRO A 168 -39.74 7.85 3.21
C PRO A 168 -39.71 6.35 2.85
N PRO A 169 -39.74 5.93 1.55
CA PRO A 169 -39.70 4.50 1.25
C PRO A 169 -38.35 3.86 1.61
N THR A 170 -37.25 4.60 1.44
CA THR A 170 -35.90 4.10 1.77
C THR A 170 -35.67 4.02 3.27
N THR A 171 -36.23 4.96 4.05
CA THR A 171 -36.11 4.94 5.51
C THR A 171 -36.89 3.79 6.09
N VAL A 172 -38.12 3.55 5.65
CA VAL A 172 -38.93 2.38 6.06
C VAL A 172 -38.22 1.07 5.74
N LEU A 173 -37.62 0.95 4.55
CA LEU A 173 -36.83 -0.24 4.17
C LEU A 173 -35.63 -0.46 5.10
N VAL A 174 -34.89 0.60 5.45
CA VAL A 174 -33.74 0.53 6.36
C VAL A 174 -34.17 0.14 7.77
N HIS A 175 -35.29 0.66 8.27
CA HIS A 175 -35.84 0.26 9.57
C HIS A 175 -36.29 -1.21 9.56
N ALA A 176 -36.97 -1.66 8.51
CA ALA A 176 -37.35 -3.06 8.35
C ALA A 176 -36.12 -3.99 8.28
N LEU A 177 -35.06 -3.58 7.59
CA LEU A 177 -33.79 -4.30 7.54
C LEU A 177 -33.11 -4.35 8.92
N LEU A 178 -33.13 -3.25 9.66
CA LEU A 178 -32.57 -3.18 11.02
C LEU A 178 -33.33 -4.11 11.98
N ILE A 179 -34.66 -4.12 11.90
CA ILE A 179 -35.51 -5.05 12.65
C ILE A 179 -35.15 -6.50 12.30
N ALA A 180 -35.06 -6.84 11.01
CA ALA A 180 -34.67 -8.19 10.58
C ALA A 180 -33.28 -8.59 11.08
N ILE A 181 -32.31 -7.67 11.10
CA ILE A 181 -30.96 -7.87 11.61
C ILE A 181 -30.96 -8.14 13.12
N VAL A 182 -31.76 -7.43 13.91
CA VAL A 182 -31.86 -7.60 15.36
C VAL A 182 -32.50 -8.94 15.71
N PHE A 183 -33.55 -9.36 14.98
CA PHE A 183 -34.23 -10.64 15.21
C PHE A 183 -33.41 -11.84 14.73
N PHE A 184 -32.61 -11.67 13.68
CA PHE A 184 -31.83 -12.75 13.07
C PHE A 184 -30.34 -12.36 12.95
N PRO A 185 -29.60 -12.25 14.08
CA PRO A 185 -28.20 -11.83 14.06
C PRO A 185 -27.29 -12.80 13.28
N TYR A 186 -27.71 -14.06 13.11
CA TYR A 186 -27.00 -15.04 12.30
C TYR A 186 -27.02 -14.73 10.79
N LEU A 187 -27.97 -13.93 10.30
CA LEU A 187 -28.07 -13.54 8.89
C LEU A 187 -27.14 -12.36 8.54
N ILE A 188 -26.60 -11.65 9.52
CA ILE A 188 -25.74 -10.47 9.30
C ILE A 188 -24.49 -10.85 8.50
N LEU A 189 -23.74 -11.87 8.93
CA LEU A 189 -22.52 -12.29 8.24
C LEU A 189 -22.79 -12.79 6.81
N PRO A 190 -23.73 -13.73 6.58
CA PRO A 190 -24.10 -14.16 5.23
C PRO A 190 -24.52 -13.01 4.30
N THR A 191 -25.35 -12.09 4.78
CA THR A 191 -25.84 -10.96 3.96
C THR A 191 -24.72 -10.01 3.57
N VAL A 192 -23.80 -9.69 4.49
CA VAL A 192 -22.64 -8.84 4.21
C VAL A 192 -21.72 -9.47 3.15
N PHE A 193 -21.43 -10.76 3.27
CA PHE A 193 -20.58 -11.47 2.31
C PHE A 193 -21.24 -11.60 0.92
N MET A 194 -22.54 -11.90 0.87
CA MET A 194 -23.32 -11.93 -0.37
C MET A 194 -23.39 -10.56 -1.05
N TYR A 195 -23.63 -9.50 -0.29
CA TYR A 195 -23.65 -8.14 -0.82
C TYR A 195 -22.25 -7.72 -1.33
N SER A 196 -21.20 -8.08 -0.60
CA SER A 196 -19.82 -7.88 -1.03
C SER A 196 -19.54 -8.61 -2.36
N PHE A 197 -19.97 -9.87 -2.49
CA PHE A 197 -19.85 -10.64 -3.73
C PHE A 197 -20.59 -9.98 -4.90
N LEU A 198 -21.82 -9.49 -4.69
CA LEU A 198 -22.59 -8.80 -5.72
C LEU A 198 -21.90 -7.51 -6.18
N ILE A 199 -21.37 -6.70 -5.25
CA ILE A 199 -20.60 -5.50 -5.59
C ILE A 199 -19.37 -5.88 -6.43
N LEU A 200 -18.66 -6.94 -6.04
CA LEU A 200 -17.52 -7.42 -6.81
C LEU A 200 -17.95 -7.82 -8.21
N LEU A 201 -19.02 -8.60 -8.37
CA LEU A 201 -19.50 -9.04 -9.67
C LEU A 201 -19.96 -7.87 -10.57
N LEU A 202 -20.64 -6.88 -10.01
CA LEU A 202 -21.04 -5.67 -10.75
C LEU A 202 -19.82 -4.85 -11.20
N ARG A 203 -18.81 -4.73 -10.34
CA ARG A 203 -17.56 -4.02 -10.68
C ARG A 203 -16.69 -4.81 -11.66
N PHE A 204 -16.76 -6.14 -11.66
CA PHE A 204 -16.09 -6.98 -12.64
C PHE A 204 -16.57 -6.64 -14.06
N ARG A 205 -17.89 -6.51 -14.23
CA ARG A 205 -18.50 -6.17 -15.52
C ARG A 205 -18.08 -4.78 -16.03
N ASN A 206 -17.89 -3.83 -15.11
CA ASN A 206 -17.55 -2.44 -15.44
C ASN A 206 -16.04 -2.17 -15.36
N ARG A 207 -15.18 -3.20 -15.48
CA ARG A 207 -13.72 -3.06 -15.35
C ARG A 207 -13.17 -2.22 -16.52
N PRO A 208 -12.53 -1.06 -16.26
CA PRO A 208 -11.75 -0.40 -17.30
C PRO A 208 -10.53 -1.27 -17.63
N MET A 209 -10.36 -1.61 -18.91
CA MET A 209 -9.33 -2.53 -19.40
C MET A 209 -7.94 -1.88 -19.53
N VAL A 210 -7.82 -0.58 -19.24
CA VAL A 210 -6.58 0.19 -19.39
C VAL A 210 -5.87 0.29 -18.03
N PRO A 211 -4.58 -0.09 -17.92
CA PRO A 211 -3.81 0.12 -16.70
C PRO A 211 -3.78 1.60 -16.36
N HIS A 212 -4.07 1.92 -15.11
CA HIS A 212 -4.13 3.31 -14.64
C HIS A 212 -2.74 3.93 -14.79
N ASP A 213 -2.66 4.95 -15.65
CA ASP A 213 -1.50 5.83 -15.76
C ASP A 213 -1.12 6.36 -14.37
N MET A 214 0.17 6.54 -14.12
CA MET A 214 0.65 7.03 -12.83
C MET A 214 0.22 8.49 -12.67
N ASP A 215 -0.95 8.73 -12.07
CA ASP A 215 -1.47 10.07 -11.85
C ASP A 215 -0.42 10.94 -11.14
N PRO A 216 0.18 11.94 -11.80
CA PRO A 216 1.18 12.81 -11.17
C PRO A 216 0.56 13.59 -9.99
N LYS A 217 -0.76 13.81 -10.03
CA LYS A 217 -1.57 14.38 -8.94
C LYS A 217 -1.54 13.54 -7.66
N MET A 218 -1.43 12.21 -7.75
CA MET A 218 -1.34 11.33 -6.56
C MET A 218 0.06 11.33 -5.92
N SER A 219 1.10 11.71 -6.67
CA SER A 219 2.47 11.87 -6.18
C SER A 219 2.78 13.28 -5.65
N TYR A 220 1.84 14.23 -5.78
CA TYR A 220 1.97 15.62 -5.32
C TYR A 220 3.22 16.34 -5.85
N VAL A 221 3.76 15.89 -6.98
CA VAL A 221 4.96 16.47 -7.62
C VAL A 221 4.67 17.85 -8.22
N ASP A 222 3.41 18.13 -8.56
CA ASP A 222 3.01 19.40 -9.21
C ASP A 222 2.67 20.55 -8.23
N MET A 223 2.50 20.30 -6.92
CA MET A 223 2.17 21.34 -5.92
C MET A 223 3.32 21.62 -4.93
N VAL A 224 4.55 21.56 -5.42
CA VAL A 224 5.74 21.66 -4.56
C VAL A 224 6.21 23.12 -4.46
N ASN A 225 6.34 23.61 -3.22
CA ASN A 225 6.95 24.90 -2.90
C ASN A 225 8.47 24.70 -2.74
N LEU A 226 9.30 25.58 -3.30
CA LEU A 226 10.77 25.46 -3.41
C LEU A 226 11.46 25.11 -2.07
N ASP A 227 11.02 25.72 -0.96
CA ASP A 227 11.54 25.47 0.39
C ASP A 227 11.42 24.00 0.85
N LYS A 228 10.48 23.25 0.30
CA LYS A 228 10.23 21.83 0.66
C LYS A 228 11.09 20.86 -0.15
N ILE A 229 11.49 21.25 -1.36
CA ILE A 229 12.45 20.47 -2.16
C ILE A 229 13.82 20.59 -1.49
N ASP A 230 14.17 21.81 -1.09
CA ASP A 230 15.42 22.11 -0.39
C ASP A 230 15.61 21.30 0.92
N GLU A 231 14.51 21.02 1.64
CA GLU A 231 14.53 20.18 2.84
C GLU A 231 14.90 18.71 2.57
N GLU A 232 14.53 18.16 1.39
CA GLU A 232 14.85 16.76 1.03
C GLU A 232 16.28 16.57 0.52
N PHE A 233 16.93 17.66 0.09
CA PHE A 233 18.31 17.66 -0.41
C PHE A 233 19.32 18.16 0.63
N ASP A 234 18.89 18.57 1.83
CA ASP A 234 19.80 18.98 2.91
C ASP A 234 20.42 17.74 3.58
N GLY A 235 21.76 17.73 3.68
CA GLY A 235 22.51 16.65 4.29
C GLY A 235 22.56 16.79 5.82
N PHE A 236 23.00 15.73 6.50
CA PHE A 236 23.38 15.82 7.92
C PHE A 236 24.92 15.86 8.01
N PRO A 237 25.54 16.90 8.61
CA PRO A 237 24.95 18.08 9.27
C PRO A 237 24.42 19.14 8.28
N THR A 238 23.39 19.89 8.71
CA THR A 238 22.65 20.85 7.86
C THR A 238 23.56 21.99 7.40
N THR A 239 23.50 22.36 6.11
CA THR A 239 24.27 23.51 5.60
C THR A 239 23.49 24.83 5.68
N ARG A 240 22.31 24.84 6.32
CA ARG A 240 21.35 25.95 6.30
C ARG A 240 21.39 26.80 7.57
N ALA A 241 20.91 28.04 7.43
CA ALA A 241 20.85 29.00 8.54
C ALA A 241 19.92 28.55 9.67
N ASN A 242 20.31 28.81 10.92
CA ASN A 242 19.62 28.37 12.14
C ASN A 242 18.15 28.82 12.23
N GLU A 243 17.80 29.97 11.63
CA GLU A 243 16.43 30.49 11.61
C GLU A 243 15.48 29.61 10.77
N VAL A 244 15.96 29.09 9.64
CA VAL A 244 15.21 28.17 8.78
C VAL A 244 15.02 26.82 9.48
N VAL A 245 16.05 26.36 10.20
CA VAL A 245 16.00 25.14 11.01
C VAL A 245 14.95 25.25 12.11
N ARG A 246 14.86 26.40 12.80
CA ARG A 246 13.86 26.66 13.85
C ARG A 246 12.43 26.62 13.32
N ILE A 247 12.17 27.26 12.17
CA ILE A 247 10.84 27.24 11.53
C ILE A 247 10.45 25.81 11.09
N ARG A 248 11.41 25.02 10.58
CA ARG A 248 11.19 23.60 10.25
C ARG A 248 10.89 22.77 11.50
N TYR A 249 11.64 22.99 12.58
CA TYR A 249 11.45 22.31 13.86
C TYR A 249 10.07 22.61 14.47
N ASP A 250 9.63 23.86 14.50
CA ASP A 250 8.32 24.23 15.05
C ASP A 250 7.16 23.61 14.23
N ARG A 251 7.31 23.53 12.89
CA ARG A 251 6.38 22.80 12.01
C ARG A 251 6.39 21.29 12.26
N LEU A 252 7.55 20.71 12.55
CA LEU A 252 7.72 19.30 12.88
C LEU A 252 7.06 18.97 14.23
N CYS A 253 7.24 19.84 15.23
CA CYS A 253 6.57 19.76 16.53
C CYS A 253 5.05 19.88 16.42
N ALA A 254 4.52 20.60 15.44
CA ALA A 254 3.07 20.64 15.18
C ALA A 254 2.53 19.37 14.47
N LEU A 255 3.39 18.58 13.82
CA LEU A 255 3.02 17.45 12.95
C LEU A 255 3.47 16.07 13.46
N VAL A 256 3.93 16.00 14.72
CA VAL A 256 4.60 14.89 15.42
C VAL A 256 4.41 13.52 14.74
N GLY A 257 5.53 13.00 14.20
CA GLY A 257 5.61 11.88 13.28
C GLY A 257 5.02 10.53 13.72
N ARG A 258 4.69 10.33 15.01
CA ARG A 258 3.96 9.13 15.46
C ARG A 258 2.51 9.11 14.96
N ALA A 259 1.87 10.28 14.85
CA ALA A 259 0.57 10.36 14.20
C ALA A 259 0.69 10.00 12.72
N GLN A 260 1.76 10.44 12.03
CA GLN A 260 1.98 10.16 10.61
C GLN A 260 2.16 8.67 10.31
N THR A 261 2.89 7.91 11.15
CA THR A 261 3.03 6.46 10.96
C THR A 261 1.69 5.76 11.14
N LEU A 262 0.94 6.11 12.18
CA LEU A 262 -0.39 5.55 12.45
C LEU A 262 -1.41 5.92 11.35
N LEU A 263 -1.40 7.18 10.90
CA LEU A 263 -2.21 7.64 9.76
C LEU A 263 -1.82 6.89 8.49
N GLY A 264 -0.53 6.71 8.23
CA GLY A 264 -0.02 5.96 7.10
C GLY A 264 -0.50 4.51 7.11
N ASP A 265 -0.53 3.88 8.28
CA ASP A 265 -1.03 2.52 8.45
C ASP A 265 -2.54 2.46 8.23
N VAL A 266 -3.34 3.36 8.82
CA VAL A 266 -4.80 3.41 8.60
C VAL A 266 -5.13 3.61 7.13
N VAL A 267 -4.45 4.54 6.46
CA VAL A 267 -4.60 4.79 5.02
C VAL A 267 -4.21 3.55 4.23
N ALA A 268 -3.09 2.88 4.56
CA ALA A 268 -2.68 1.66 3.88
C ALA A 268 -3.71 0.53 4.04
N HIS A 269 -4.35 0.40 5.21
CA HIS A 269 -5.40 -0.59 5.44
C HIS A 269 -6.66 -0.28 4.61
N GLY A 270 -7.09 0.98 4.60
CA GLY A 270 -8.23 1.44 3.79
C GLY A 270 -7.98 1.29 2.29
N GLU A 271 -6.76 1.58 1.84
CA GLU A 271 -6.33 1.40 0.46
C GLU A 271 -6.34 -0.07 0.03
N ARG A 272 -5.86 -0.98 0.88
CA ARG A 272 -5.90 -2.43 0.62
C ARG A 272 -7.34 -2.94 0.53
N LEU A 273 -8.23 -2.45 1.38
CA LEU A 273 -9.67 -2.75 1.31
C LEU A 273 -10.27 -2.22 0.01
N LYS A 274 -9.98 -0.96 -0.35
CA LYS A 274 -10.45 -0.39 -1.63
C LYS A 274 -9.90 -1.16 -2.83
N ALA A 275 -8.66 -1.64 -2.75
CA ALA A 275 -8.03 -2.46 -3.80
C ALA A 275 -8.72 -3.81 -3.99
N LEU A 276 -9.22 -4.44 -2.92
CA LEU A 276 -10.04 -5.65 -3.02
C LEU A 276 -11.30 -5.42 -3.84
N PHE A 277 -11.98 -4.29 -3.64
CA PHE A 277 -13.21 -3.98 -4.35
C PHE A 277 -13.02 -3.30 -5.72
N SER A 278 -11.82 -2.89 -6.11
CA SER A 278 -11.59 -2.14 -7.35
C SER A 278 -11.12 -2.99 -8.53
N TRP A 279 -11.06 -4.32 -8.39
CA TRP A 279 -10.55 -5.25 -9.41
C TRP A 279 -9.16 -4.89 -9.95
N ARG A 280 -8.37 -4.13 -9.17
CA ARG A 280 -7.03 -3.69 -9.54
C ARG A 280 -6.02 -4.85 -9.56
N ASP A 281 -6.25 -5.85 -8.71
CA ASP A 281 -5.55 -7.13 -8.72
C ASP A 281 -6.61 -8.21 -8.96
N PRO A 282 -6.86 -8.62 -10.22
CA PRO A 282 -7.97 -9.52 -10.56
C PRO A 282 -7.83 -10.89 -9.87
N ARG A 283 -6.61 -11.28 -9.50
CA ARG A 283 -6.28 -12.54 -8.87
C ARG A 283 -6.67 -12.52 -7.40
N ALA A 284 -6.22 -11.48 -6.69
CA ALA A 284 -6.59 -11.29 -5.29
C ALA A 284 -8.10 -11.04 -5.14
N THR A 285 -8.68 -10.16 -5.97
CA THR A 285 -10.12 -9.91 -5.94
C THR A 285 -10.94 -11.16 -6.30
N GLY A 286 -10.47 -12.00 -7.23
CA GLY A 286 -11.10 -13.28 -7.56
C GLY A 286 -11.10 -14.28 -6.40
N ILE A 287 -9.96 -14.44 -5.70
CA ILE A 287 -9.88 -15.26 -4.48
C ILE A 287 -10.84 -14.73 -3.41
N PHE A 288 -10.87 -13.41 -3.22
CA PHE A 288 -11.76 -12.77 -2.25
C PHE A 288 -13.23 -12.98 -2.63
N ALA A 289 -13.60 -12.86 -3.90
CA ALA A 289 -14.96 -13.13 -4.38
C ALA A 289 -15.37 -14.60 -4.12
N LEU A 290 -14.48 -15.56 -4.34
CA LEU A 290 -14.73 -16.96 -4.01
C LEU A 290 -14.96 -17.16 -2.51
N ILE A 291 -14.15 -16.53 -1.66
CA ILE A 291 -14.33 -16.56 -0.20
C ILE A 291 -15.69 -15.94 0.18
N CYS A 292 -16.04 -14.79 -0.41
CA CYS A 292 -17.34 -14.14 -0.20
C CYS A 292 -18.53 -15.01 -0.66
N LEU A 293 -18.33 -15.96 -1.56
CA LEU A 293 -19.37 -16.91 -2.00
C LEU A 293 -19.45 -18.14 -1.08
N VAL A 294 -18.29 -18.69 -0.67
CA VAL A 294 -18.23 -19.91 0.15
C VAL A 294 -18.62 -19.66 1.61
N VAL A 295 -18.16 -18.54 2.19
CA VAL A 295 -18.38 -18.22 3.61
C VAL A 295 -19.88 -18.14 3.98
N PRO A 296 -20.76 -17.47 3.20
CA PRO A 296 -22.21 -17.52 3.44
C PRO A 296 -22.78 -18.93 3.44
N LEU A 297 -22.34 -19.81 2.53
CA LEU A 297 -22.82 -21.19 2.45
C LEU A 297 -22.44 -21.98 3.70
N VAL A 298 -21.23 -21.75 4.22
CA VAL A 298 -20.77 -22.35 5.49
C VAL A 298 -21.58 -21.82 6.67
N PHE A 299 -21.84 -20.52 6.75
CA PHE A 299 -22.68 -19.93 7.80
C PHE A 299 -24.17 -20.32 7.68
N TYR A 300 -24.62 -20.70 6.48
CA TYR A 300 -25.96 -21.25 6.28
C TYR A 300 -26.03 -22.71 6.75
N ALA A 301 -24.99 -23.51 6.44
CA ALA A 301 -24.91 -24.91 6.85
C ALA A 301 -24.61 -25.10 8.35
N MET A 302 -23.80 -24.23 8.94
CA MET A 302 -23.47 -24.23 10.36
C MET A 302 -24.26 -23.16 11.11
N SER A 303 -25.00 -23.55 12.16
CA SER A 303 -25.64 -22.57 13.04
C SER A 303 -24.63 -21.60 13.65
N PHE A 304 -25.00 -20.33 13.80
CA PHE A 304 -24.14 -19.29 14.39
C PHE A 304 -23.57 -19.69 15.77
N LYS A 305 -24.36 -20.41 16.57
CA LYS A 305 -23.94 -20.97 17.86
C LYS A 305 -22.79 -21.96 17.70
N GLY A 306 -22.84 -22.83 16.69
CA GLY A 306 -21.77 -23.76 16.35
C GLY A 306 -20.49 -23.05 15.94
N PHE A 307 -20.58 -21.96 15.19
CA PHE A 307 -19.42 -21.13 14.82
C PHE A 307 -18.79 -20.45 16.05
N VAL A 308 -19.59 -19.85 16.93
CA VAL A 308 -19.08 -19.21 18.15
C VAL A 308 -18.43 -20.22 19.07
N LEU A 309 -19.03 -21.41 19.24
CA LEU A 309 -18.44 -22.51 20.02
C LEU A 309 -17.13 -22.98 19.40
N LEU A 310 -17.11 -23.29 18.10
CA LEU A 310 -15.91 -23.77 17.42
C LEU A 310 -14.79 -22.72 17.42
N GLY A 311 -15.13 -21.45 17.17
CA GLY A 311 -14.20 -20.33 17.24
C GLY A 311 -13.66 -20.10 18.65
N GLY A 312 -14.52 -20.21 19.67
CA GLY A 312 -14.14 -20.13 21.08
C GLY A 312 -13.17 -21.25 21.47
N PHE A 313 -13.50 -22.51 21.14
CA PHE A 313 -12.62 -23.66 21.35
C PHE A 313 -11.31 -23.54 20.58
N TYR A 314 -11.34 -23.02 19.35
CA TYR A 314 -10.13 -22.77 18.57
C TYR A 314 -9.24 -21.71 19.21
N HIS A 315 -9.82 -20.63 19.76
CA HIS A 315 -9.07 -19.57 20.42
C HIS A 315 -8.47 -20.02 21.76
N MET A 316 -9.25 -20.77 22.56
CA MET A 316 -8.82 -21.35 23.84
C MET A 316 -7.95 -22.61 23.68
N ARG A 317 -7.65 -23.02 22.44
CA ARG A 317 -6.80 -24.16 22.14
C ARG A 317 -5.45 -24.03 22.86
N HIS A 318 -5.03 -25.15 23.46
CA HIS A 318 -3.77 -25.23 24.21
C HIS A 318 -2.59 -24.73 23.37
N PRO A 319 -1.63 -23.97 23.95
CA PRO A 319 -0.52 -23.35 23.21
C PRO A 319 0.28 -24.31 22.32
N ARG A 320 0.36 -25.59 22.72
CA ARG A 320 1.02 -26.67 21.95
C ARG A 320 0.41 -26.93 20.57
N PHE A 321 -0.86 -26.58 20.37
CA PHE A 321 -1.58 -26.72 19.10
C PHE A 321 -1.88 -25.37 18.43
N ARG A 322 -1.30 -24.27 18.93
CA ARG A 322 -1.33 -22.99 18.23
C ARG A 322 -0.26 -23.04 17.14
N ASP A 323 -0.67 -22.82 15.90
CA ASP A 323 0.27 -22.67 14.81
C ASP A 323 1.07 -21.39 15.01
N ASP A 324 2.40 -21.49 14.98
CA ASP A 324 3.29 -20.32 15.10
C ASP A 324 3.33 -19.46 13.82
N MET A 325 2.53 -19.82 12.82
CA MET A 325 2.52 -19.16 11.51
C MET A 325 1.31 -18.23 11.37
N PRO A 326 1.48 -17.09 10.68
CA PRO A 326 0.37 -16.18 10.37
C PRO A 326 -0.72 -16.91 9.58
N SER A 327 -1.98 -16.57 9.87
CA SER A 327 -3.13 -17.17 9.19
C SER A 327 -3.09 -16.87 7.68
N ILE A 328 -3.63 -17.78 6.88
CA ILE A 328 -3.68 -17.64 5.41
C ILE A 328 -4.28 -16.30 4.99
N LEU A 329 -5.35 -15.86 5.67
CA LEU A 329 -6.01 -14.58 5.44
C LEU A 329 -5.09 -13.38 5.74
N SER A 330 -4.28 -13.47 6.79
CA SER A 330 -3.33 -12.40 7.12
C SER A 330 -2.19 -12.30 6.09
N ASN A 331 -1.69 -13.44 5.60
CA ASN A 331 -0.69 -13.48 4.52
C ASN A 331 -1.26 -12.88 3.22
N PHE A 332 -2.49 -13.27 2.88
CA PHE A 332 -3.20 -12.73 1.73
C PHE A 332 -3.38 -11.21 1.84
N TYR A 333 -3.79 -10.72 3.01
CA TYR A 333 -3.99 -9.29 3.24
C TYR A 333 -2.70 -8.48 3.15
N GLN A 334 -1.60 -9.00 3.72
CA GLN A 334 -0.29 -8.35 3.62
C GLN A 334 0.23 -8.27 2.18
N ARG A 335 -0.17 -9.22 1.33
CA ARG A 335 0.18 -9.25 -0.10
C ARG A 335 -0.72 -8.38 -0.98
N LEU A 336 -1.72 -7.69 -0.45
CA LEU A 336 -2.58 -6.78 -1.22
C LEU A 336 -1.87 -5.47 -1.59
N PRO A 337 -2.29 -4.82 -2.70
CA PRO A 337 -1.78 -3.52 -3.09
C PRO A 337 -2.08 -2.41 -2.08
N SER A 338 -1.03 -1.74 -1.62
CA SER A 338 -1.08 -0.41 -1.00
C SER A 338 -0.48 0.62 -1.94
N PHE A 339 -1.06 1.82 -2.00
CA PHE A 339 -0.56 2.94 -2.78
C PHE A 339 0.66 3.61 -2.12
N SER A 340 1.11 3.13 -0.96
CA SER A 340 2.36 3.57 -0.34
C SER A 340 3.57 3.40 -1.28
N ASN A 341 3.52 2.41 -2.18
CA ASN A 341 4.59 2.12 -3.14
C ASN A 341 4.69 3.14 -4.29
N GLN A 342 3.69 4.02 -4.47
CA GLN A 342 3.69 5.06 -5.50
C GLN A 342 4.21 6.42 -4.97
N ILE A 343 4.57 6.50 -3.68
CA ILE A 343 4.98 7.75 -3.01
C ILE A 343 6.51 7.98 -3.10
N MET A 344 7.28 7.03 -3.63
CA MET A 344 8.75 7.07 -3.67
C MET A 344 9.31 7.17 -5.07
#